data_AF-A0A5E6MM32-F1
#
_entry.id   AF-A0A5E6MM32-F1
#
_cell.length_a   1.000
_cell.length_b   1.000
_cell.length_c   1.000
_cell.angle_alpha   90.00
_cell.angle_beta   90.00
_cell.angle_gamma   90.00
#
_symmetry.space_group_name_H-M   'P 1'
#
loop_
_entity.id
_entity.type
_entity.pdbx_description
1 polymer ?
#
loop_
_entity_poly.entity_id
_entity_poly.type
_entity_poly.pdbx_seq_one_letter_code
_entity_poly.pdbx_strand_id
1 'polypeptide(L)'
;MQRIFFLLASLALLGCHPPSPAGEYAGRWVEADQSTVEVRLVLRPDGKATMERLVRWPDGRSEADSWDAEYQVRGDQIRIGSEGKLYALFVREGESLLDPSHPIGGKPIRLLRQSGKAP
;
A
#
# COMPACT_ATOMS: atom_id res chain seq x y z
N MET A 1 -55.97 22.24 -13.83
CA MET A 1 -55.10 21.20 -14.40
C MET A 1 -53.69 21.42 -13.88
N GLN A 2 -53.25 20.52 -13.00
CA GLN A 2 -52.02 20.58 -12.22
C GLN A 2 -50.89 19.96 -13.03
N ARG A 3 -49.85 20.73 -13.38
CA ARG A 3 -48.65 20.23 -14.05
C ARG A 3 -47.52 20.12 -13.05
N ILE A 4 -47.12 18.88 -12.85
CA ILE A 4 -46.05 18.38 -12.00
C ILE A 4 -44.75 19.13 -12.30
N PHE A 5 -44.25 19.89 -11.34
CA PHE A 5 -42.87 20.38 -11.36
C PHE A 5 -41.96 19.19 -11.02
N PHE A 6 -41.14 18.79 -11.99
CA PHE A 6 -40.07 17.82 -11.81
C PHE A 6 -39.11 18.34 -10.73
N LEU A 7 -39.06 17.67 -9.57
CA LEU A 7 -37.95 17.82 -8.64
C LEU A 7 -36.68 17.35 -9.34
N LEU A 8 -35.79 18.29 -9.65
CA LEU A 8 -34.38 17.98 -9.88
C LEU A 8 -33.82 17.42 -8.56
N ALA A 9 -33.80 16.09 -8.45
CA ALA A 9 -33.00 15.38 -7.49
C ALA A 9 -31.53 15.48 -7.92
N SER A 10 -30.94 16.66 -7.70
CA SER A 10 -29.50 16.84 -7.67
C SER A 10 -28.98 16.16 -6.41
N LEU A 11 -28.96 14.82 -6.41
CA LEU A 11 -28.10 14.08 -5.49
C LEU A 11 -26.68 14.45 -5.87
N ALA A 12 -26.16 15.46 -5.19
CA ALA A 12 -24.74 15.58 -4.95
C ALA A 12 -24.28 14.25 -4.36
N LEU A 13 -23.81 13.36 -5.23
CA LEU A 13 -22.84 12.35 -4.85
C LEU A 13 -21.65 13.14 -4.32
N LEU A 14 -21.68 13.43 -3.01
CA LEU A 14 -20.50 13.65 -2.20
C LEU A 14 -19.68 12.37 -2.38
N GLY A 15 -18.93 12.34 -3.48
CA GLY A 15 -18.01 11.27 -3.77
C GLY A 15 -17.03 11.27 -2.62
N CYS A 16 -17.22 10.35 -1.68
CA CYS A 16 -16.20 9.94 -0.74
C CYS A 16 -15.02 9.47 -1.59
N HIS A 17 -14.14 10.41 -1.97
CA HIS A 17 -12.85 10.05 -2.49
C HIS A 17 -12.19 9.23 -1.39
N PRO A 18 -11.82 7.97 -1.66
CA PRO A 18 -11.11 7.19 -0.67
C PRO A 18 -9.89 8.01 -0.22
N PRO A 19 -9.59 8.04 1.08
CA PRO A 19 -8.47 8.82 1.61
C PRO A 19 -7.19 8.43 0.84
N SER A 20 -6.32 9.40 0.60
CA SER A 20 -5.09 9.17 -0.16
C SER A 20 -4.30 8.00 0.45
N PRO A 21 -3.82 7.04 -0.36
CA PRO A 21 -2.93 6.00 0.12
C PRO A 21 -1.52 6.52 0.36
N ALA A 22 -1.22 7.79 0.07
CA ALA A 22 0.07 8.37 0.39
C ALA A 22 0.34 8.26 1.90
N GLY A 23 1.58 7.93 2.25
CA GLY A 23 2.02 7.72 3.62
C GLY A 23 3.14 6.69 3.71
N GLU A 24 3.59 6.47 4.94
CA GLU A 24 4.59 5.47 5.26
C GLU A 24 3.92 4.22 5.82
N TYR A 25 4.40 3.07 5.39
CA TYR A 25 3.93 1.76 5.81
C TYR A 25 5.12 0.90 6.19
N ALA A 26 4.98 0.08 7.22
CA ALA A 26 6.04 -0.84 7.62
C ALA A 26 5.47 -2.22 7.95
N GLY A 27 6.26 -3.25 7.66
CA GLY A 27 5.96 -4.63 7.98
C GLY A 27 7.19 -5.37 8.45
N ARG A 28 6.99 -6.39 9.27
CA ARG A 28 8.04 -7.29 9.72
C ARG A 28 7.50 -8.71 9.82
N TRP A 29 8.28 -9.66 9.32
CA TRP A 29 7.95 -11.08 9.42
C TRP A 29 9.21 -11.93 9.51
N VAL A 30 9.01 -13.21 9.77
CA VAL A 30 10.05 -14.23 9.79
C VAL A 30 9.77 -15.22 8.67
N GLU A 31 10.76 -15.44 7.82
CA GLU A 31 10.72 -16.41 6.72
C GLU A 31 10.93 -17.84 7.23
N ALA A 32 10.68 -18.83 6.38
CA ALA A 32 10.86 -20.25 6.73
C ALA A 32 12.31 -20.60 7.12
N ASP A 33 13.29 -19.88 6.57
CA ASP A 33 14.71 -20.01 6.90
C ASP A 33 15.13 -19.29 8.20
N GLN A 34 14.16 -18.80 8.98
CA GLN A 34 14.33 -18.01 10.20
C GLN A 34 14.96 -16.63 9.99
N SER A 35 15.14 -16.18 8.74
CA SER A 35 15.51 -14.80 8.47
C SER A 35 14.38 -13.86 8.86
N THR A 36 14.72 -12.74 9.49
CA THR A 36 13.78 -11.66 9.76
C THR A 36 13.83 -10.67 8.62
N VAL A 37 12.68 -10.38 8.01
CA VAL A 37 12.53 -9.37 6.98
C VAL A 37 11.78 -8.18 7.56
N GLU A 38 12.35 -6.99 7.41
CA GLU A 38 11.76 -5.70 7.75
C GLU A 38 11.60 -4.91 6.46
N VAL A 39 10.40 -4.36 6.24
CA VAL A 39 10.08 -3.56 5.05
C VAL A 39 9.51 -2.22 5.48
N ARG A 40 9.94 -1.16 4.79
CA ARG A 40 9.38 0.18 4.85
C ARG A 40 9.02 0.64 3.45
N LEU A 41 7.76 1.02 3.25
CA LEU A 41 7.21 1.50 1.99
C LEU A 41 6.71 2.93 2.18
N VAL A 42 7.19 3.86 1.39
CA VAL A 42 6.71 5.25 1.35
C VAL A 42 5.97 5.48 0.03
N LEU A 43 4.68 5.78 0.11
CA LEU A 43 3.86 6.22 -1.01
C LEU A 43 3.75 7.75 -0.96
N ARG A 44 4.29 8.44 -1.97
CA ARG A 44 4.32 9.90 -2.02
C ARG A 44 3.11 10.47 -2.77
N PRO A 45 2.60 11.66 -2.41
CA PRO A 45 1.44 12.27 -3.09
C PRO A 45 1.60 12.51 -4.59
N ASP A 46 2.84 12.56 -5.09
CA ASP A 46 3.19 12.72 -6.51
C ASP A 46 3.10 11.40 -7.33
N GLY A 47 2.65 10.30 -6.71
CA GLY A 47 2.55 9.00 -7.37
C GLY A 47 3.86 8.20 -7.37
N LYS A 48 4.88 8.61 -6.63
CA LYS A 48 6.13 7.86 -6.48
C LYS A 48 6.11 6.97 -5.25
N ALA A 49 6.78 5.83 -5.34
CA ALA A 49 6.94 4.88 -4.27
C ALA A 49 8.42 4.62 -4.01
N THR A 50 8.81 4.54 -2.74
CA THR A 50 10.15 4.14 -2.31
C THR A 50 10.01 2.97 -1.35
N MET A 51 10.72 1.88 -1.61
CA MET A 51 10.75 0.71 -0.76
C MET A 51 12.16 0.55 -0.18
N GLU A 52 12.22 0.20 1.09
CA GLU A 52 13.43 -0.22 1.79
C GLU A 52 13.15 -1.59 2.40
N ARG A 53 14.06 -2.54 2.20
CA ARG A 53 14.00 -3.87 2.81
C ARG A 53 15.32 -4.14 3.53
N LEU A 54 15.20 -4.76 4.70
CA LEU A 54 16.31 -5.27 5.48
C LEU A 54 16.04 -6.73 5.83
N VAL A 55 16.99 -7.60 5.53
CA VAL A 55 16.98 -9.01 5.94
C VAL A 55 18.08 -9.23 6.96
N ARG A 56 17.76 -9.96 8.02
CA ARG A 56 18.72 -10.43 9.03
C ARG A 56 18.61 -11.94 9.16
N TRP A 57 19.70 -12.66 8.91
CA TRP A 57 19.76 -14.12 9.08
C TRP A 57 20.19 -14.49 10.51
N PRO A 58 19.86 -15.72 10.98
CA PRO A 58 20.27 -16.19 12.30
C PRO A 58 21.79 -16.24 12.52
N ASP A 59 22.57 -16.36 11.44
CA ASP A 59 24.04 -16.36 11.46
C ASP A 59 24.66 -14.97 11.67
N GLY A 60 23.83 -13.92 11.79
CA GLY A 60 24.25 -12.54 11.99
C GLY A 60 24.51 -11.77 10.68
N ARG A 61 24.41 -12.42 9.52
CA ARG A 61 24.47 -11.73 8.23
C ARG A 61 23.26 -10.82 8.05
N SER A 62 23.45 -9.70 7.37
CA SER A 62 22.38 -8.80 6.97
C SER A 62 22.54 -8.36 5.52
N GLU A 63 21.40 -8.05 4.90
CA GLU A 63 21.32 -7.51 3.55
C GLU A 63 20.26 -6.42 3.55
N ALA A 64 20.58 -5.28 2.93
CA ALA A 64 19.65 -4.18 2.75
C ALA A 64 19.59 -3.80 1.28
N ASP A 65 18.39 -3.50 0.81
CA ASP A 65 18.12 -3.00 -0.52
C ASP A 65 17.06 -1.91 -0.49
N SER A 66 17.11 -1.05 -1.50
CA SER A 66 16.12 -0.01 -1.69
C SER A 66 15.87 0.19 -3.17
N TRP A 67 14.63 0.50 -3.52
CA TRP A 67 14.24 0.82 -4.88
C TRP A 67 13.16 1.88 -4.93
N ASP A 68 13.14 2.61 -6.03
CA ASP A 68 12.13 3.61 -6.37
C ASP A 68 11.29 3.15 -7.56
N ALA A 69 10.01 3.48 -7.52
CA ALA A 69 9.05 3.17 -8.59
C ALA A 69 7.92 4.21 -8.63
N GLU A 70 6.98 4.00 -9.53
CA GLU A 70 5.71 4.70 -9.55
C GLU A 70 4.63 3.81 -8.94
N TYR A 71 3.57 4.41 -8.40
CA TYR A 71 2.39 3.67 -7.99
C TYR A 71 1.11 4.24 -8.59
N GLN A 72 0.15 3.34 -8.79
CA GLN A 72 -1.19 3.68 -9.25
C GLN A 72 -2.23 3.05 -8.33
N VAL A 73 -3.33 3.76 -8.12
CA VAL A 73 -4.47 3.29 -7.33
C VAL A 73 -5.58 2.84 -8.28
N ARG A 74 -6.08 1.62 -8.10
CA ARG A 74 -7.17 1.03 -8.89
C ARG A 74 -8.19 0.41 -7.94
N GLY A 75 -9.20 1.18 -7.54
CA GLY A 75 -10.08 0.80 -6.44
C GLY A 75 -9.28 0.67 -5.14
N ASP A 76 -9.31 -0.50 -4.51
CA ASP A 76 -8.52 -0.79 -3.31
C ASP A 76 -7.11 -1.33 -3.62
N GLN A 77 -6.74 -1.47 -4.89
CA GLN A 77 -5.42 -1.96 -5.26
C GLN A 77 -4.41 -0.83 -5.41
N ILE A 78 -3.22 -1.03 -4.87
CA ILE A 78 -2.03 -0.21 -5.12
C ILE A 78 -1.06 -1.04 -5.95
N ARG A 79 -0.79 -0.58 -7.16
CA ARG A 79 0.12 -1.24 -8.11
C ARG A 79 1.40 -0.45 -8.19
N ILE A 80 2.53 -1.06 -7.86
CA ILE A 80 3.84 -0.41 -7.85
C ILE A 80 4.72 -0.99 -8.95
N GLY A 81 5.32 -0.13 -9.76
CA GLY A 81 6.08 -0.56 -10.93
C GLY A 81 6.73 0.60 -11.69
N SER A 82 7.52 0.27 -12.70
CA SER A 82 8.03 1.22 -13.68
C SER A 82 8.08 0.59 -15.07
N GLU A 83 7.98 1.41 -16.12
CA GLU A 83 8.16 0.96 -17.52
C GLU A 83 7.28 -0.23 -17.93
N GLY A 84 6.04 -0.26 -17.42
CA GLY A 84 5.09 -1.35 -17.72
C GLY A 84 5.34 -2.65 -16.95
N LYS A 85 6.39 -2.73 -16.12
CA LYS A 85 6.66 -3.86 -15.24
C LYS A 85 6.05 -3.61 -13.86
N LEU A 86 5.37 -4.62 -13.33
CA LEU A 86 4.82 -4.62 -11.98
C LEU A 86 5.85 -5.23 -11.01
N TYR A 87 6.16 -4.53 -9.92
CA TYR A 87 7.06 -4.99 -8.86
C TYR A 87 6.30 -5.48 -7.64
N ALA A 88 5.22 -4.78 -7.27
CA ALA A 88 4.40 -5.17 -6.14
C ALA A 88 2.92 -4.80 -6.38
N LEU A 89 2.03 -5.61 -5.81
CA LEU A 89 0.60 -5.38 -5.75
C LEU A 89 0.17 -5.45 -4.29
N PHE A 90 -0.44 -4.37 -3.79
CA PHE A 90 -1.04 -4.34 -2.47
C PHE A 90 -2.54 -4.15 -2.56
N VAL A 91 -3.29 -4.76 -1.65
CA VAL A 91 -4.71 -4.49 -1.41
C VAL A 91 -4.85 -3.67 -0.13
N ARG A 92 -5.57 -2.56 -0.21
CA ARG A 92 -5.86 -1.71 0.95
C ARG A 92 -6.90 -2.36 1.84
N GLU A 93 -6.63 -2.36 3.14
CA GLU A 93 -7.57 -2.79 4.17
C GLU A 93 -7.44 -1.88 5.40
N GLY A 94 -8.32 -0.87 5.51
CA GLY A 94 -8.21 0.19 6.52
C GLY A 94 -6.86 0.91 6.42
N GLU A 95 -6.11 0.90 7.52
CA GLU A 95 -4.76 1.49 7.61
C GLU A 95 -3.64 0.49 7.23
N SER A 96 -3.98 -0.62 6.58
CA SER A 96 -3.03 -1.64 6.16
C SER A 96 -2.95 -1.79 4.64
N LEU A 97 -1.79 -2.24 4.17
CA LEU A 97 -1.56 -2.75 2.83
C LEU A 97 -1.24 -4.24 2.91
N LEU A 98 -1.97 -5.06 2.17
CA LEU A 98 -1.79 -6.50 2.11
C LEU A 98 -1.12 -6.91 0.81
N ASP A 99 -0.01 -7.63 0.87
CA ASP A 99 0.56 -8.31 -0.29
C ASP A 99 0.02 -9.74 -0.37
N PRO A 100 -0.92 -10.03 -1.29
CA PRO A 100 -1.47 -11.36 -1.46
C PRO A 100 -0.53 -12.29 -2.25
N SER A 101 0.49 -11.76 -2.93
CA SER A 101 1.38 -12.53 -3.80
C SER A 101 2.48 -13.25 -3.02
N HIS A 102 2.83 -12.78 -1.83
CA HIS A 102 3.89 -13.34 -1.00
C HIS A 102 3.37 -13.74 0.39
N PRO A 103 2.58 -14.82 0.51
CA PRO A 103 2.05 -15.24 1.79
C PRO A 103 3.11 -15.88 2.70
N ILE A 104 3.11 -15.51 3.98
CA ILE A 104 3.95 -16.08 5.03
C ILE A 104 3.06 -16.88 5.99
N GLY A 105 3.34 -18.18 6.15
CA GLY A 105 2.49 -19.07 6.96
C GLY A 105 1.04 -19.14 6.48
N GLY A 106 0.82 -18.98 5.16
CA GLY A 106 -0.51 -19.00 4.54
C GLY A 106 -1.32 -17.71 4.69
N LYS A 107 -0.71 -16.63 5.21
CA LYS A 107 -1.36 -15.31 5.35
C LYS A 107 -0.63 -14.26 4.50
N PRO A 108 -1.34 -13.29 3.90
CA PRO A 108 -0.70 -12.21 3.17
C PRO A 108 0.21 -11.40 4.10
N ILE A 109 1.33 -10.89 3.56
CA ILE A 109 2.15 -9.92 4.28
C ILE A 109 1.34 -8.66 4.50
N ARG A 110 1.40 -8.11 5.71
CA ARG A 110 0.71 -6.87 6.09
C ARG A 110 1.73 -5.77 6.37
N LEU A 111 1.60 -4.66 5.68
CA LEU A 111 2.28 -3.41 6.01
C LEU A 111 1.27 -2.48 6.70
N LEU A 112 1.61 -2.01 7.90
CA LEU A 112 0.78 -1.11 8.69
C LEU A 112 1.19 0.33 8.43
N ARG A 113 0.22 1.24 8.25
CA ARG A 113 0.49 2.66 8.17
C ARG A 113 1.18 3.12 9.44
N GLN A 114 2.28 3.83 9.28
CA GLN A 114 2.98 4.48 10.37
C GLN A 114 2.30 5.81 10.64
N SER A 115 1.87 6.03 11.89
CA SER A 115 1.39 7.34 12.35
C SER A 115 2.53 8.32 12.16
N GLY A 116 2.43 9.21 11.17
CA GLY A 116 3.50 10.14 10.86
C GLY A 116 3.89 10.91 12.12
N LYS A 117 5.15 10.80 12.54
CA LYS A 117 5.80 11.96 13.13
C LYS A 117 5.96 12.91 11.95
N ALA A 118 4.99 13.82 11.79
CA ALA A 118 5.19 14.94 10.89
C ALA A 118 6.53 15.60 11.26
N PRO A 119 7.35 16.01 10.27
CA PRO A 119 8.53 16.81 10.56
C PRO A 119 8.18 18.05 11.38
#